data_AF-A0A949HK92-F1
#
_entry.id   AF-A0A949HK92-F1
#
_cell.length_a   1.000
_cell.length_b   1.000
_cell.length_c   1.000
_cell.angle_alpha   90.00
_cell.angle_beta   90.00
_cell.angle_gamma   90.00
#
_symmetry.space_group_name_H-M   'P 1'
#
loop_
_entity.id
_entity.type
_entity.pdbx_description
1 polymer ?
#
loop_
_entity_poly.entity_id
_entity_poly.type
_entity_poly.pdbx_seq_one_letter_code
_entity_poly.pdbx_strand_id
1 'polypeptide(L)'
;MVFNTFTFLVFFAIFFPLYFAAKGTSRHVVLFVGSCIFYMWFIPKYILILFLAIGIDFYAALRIERSSDERNRKYWMLVGVVNTCALLFIFKYYNFFIGNLDALGLHIPFWNIILPLGLSFHTFQSLSYVIDVYRKKVPAEHNLLVYANYVMMFPQIVAGPIERAGEVMPQLHARMADPANASDFTVGMTRFFWGLVKKMVVADNIGPYVTAVYNNYRYHTGTTLLVASMFFSVQIYADFSGYSDMAIGLARALGFRFSENFDLPYFSRSIAELWRRWHISLSSWLRDYLYTPLAFAWRKAGTWGI
;
A
#
# COMPACT_ATOMS: atom_id res chain seq x y z
N MET A 1 7.90 -10.73 -4.82
CA MET A 1 7.51 -12.14 -4.54
C MET A 1 6.05 -12.14 -4.07
N VAL A 2 5.42 -13.29 -3.92
CA VAL A 2 4.04 -13.40 -3.37
C VAL A 2 4.04 -14.28 -2.13
N PHE A 3 3.31 -13.90 -1.08
CA PHE A 3 3.40 -14.53 0.25
C PHE A 3 3.00 -16.01 0.31
N ASN A 4 2.05 -16.44 -0.54
CA ASN A 4 1.57 -17.82 -0.58
C ASN A 4 2.42 -18.74 -1.48
N THR A 5 3.70 -18.41 -1.72
CA THR A 5 4.58 -19.19 -2.61
C THR A 5 5.76 -19.82 -1.87
N PHE A 6 6.24 -20.96 -2.37
CA PHE A 6 7.45 -21.61 -1.84
C PHE A 6 8.68 -20.69 -1.91
N THR A 7 8.80 -19.91 -2.98
CA THR A 7 9.84 -18.89 -3.11
C THR A 7 9.87 -17.92 -1.95
N PHE A 8 8.70 -17.41 -1.52
CA PHE A 8 8.62 -16.52 -0.37
C PHE A 8 9.00 -17.23 0.93
N LEU A 9 8.60 -18.50 1.10
CA LEU A 9 8.98 -19.29 2.27
C LEU A 9 10.52 -19.41 2.38
N VAL A 10 11.21 -19.74 1.29
CA VAL A 10 12.68 -19.82 1.26
C VAL A 10 13.31 -18.46 1.54
N PHE A 11 12.81 -17.39 0.90
CA PHE A 11 13.26 -16.02 1.18
C PHE A 11 13.12 -15.67 2.66
N PHE A 12 11.96 -15.93 3.27
CA PHE A 12 11.69 -15.57 4.65
C PHE A 12 12.51 -16.43 5.62
N ALA A 13 12.72 -17.72 5.33
CA ALA A 13 13.56 -18.60 6.14
C ALA A 13 15.03 -18.16 6.21
N ILE A 14 15.53 -17.47 5.16
CA ILE A 14 16.88 -16.90 5.14
C ILE A 14 16.87 -15.49 5.77
N PHE A 15 15.91 -14.66 5.38
CA PHE A 15 15.80 -13.27 5.83
C PHE A 15 15.61 -13.16 7.35
N PHE A 16 14.74 -14.00 7.92
CA PHE A 16 14.34 -13.90 9.32
C PHE A 16 15.52 -14.09 10.28
N PRO A 17 16.33 -15.17 10.21
CA PRO A 17 17.52 -15.30 11.05
C PRO A 17 18.51 -14.14 10.90
N LEU A 18 18.73 -13.64 9.67
CA LEU A 18 19.63 -12.51 9.43
C LEU A 18 19.13 -11.23 10.09
N TYR A 19 17.81 -10.97 10.04
CA TYR A 19 17.20 -9.79 10.66
C TYR A 19 17.37 -9.81 12.19
N PHE A 20 17.20 -10.97 12.83
CA PHE A 20 17.36 -11.11 14.28
C PHE A 20 18.81 -11.18 14.74
N ALA A 21 19.72 -11.70 13.92
CA ALA A 21 21.16 -11.69 14.20
C ALA A 21 21.74 -10.25 14.15
N ALA A 22 21.16 -9.38 13.32
CA ALA A 22 21.59 -7.99 13.19
C ALA A 22 21.13 -7.09 14.35
N LYS A 23 21.92 -6.04 14.63
CA LYS A 23 21.68 -5.07 15.73
C LYS A 23 21.83 -3.62 15.25
N GLY A 24 21.05 -2.69 15.82
CA GLY A 24 21.14 -1.28 15.48
C GLY A 24 20.90 -1.02 13.99
N THR A 25 21.75 -0.18 13.40
CA THR A 25 21.67 0.17 11.97
C THR A 25 21.79 -1.04 11.03
N SER A 26 22.57 -2.07 11.40
CA SER A 26 22.72 -3.27 10.56
C SER A 26 21.39 -4.00 10.35
N ARG A 27 20.49 -3.99 11.34
CA ARG A 27 19.14 -4.56 11.22
C ARG A 27 18.30 -3.84 10.18
N HIS A 28 18.41 -2.52 10.11
CA HIS A 28 17.72 -1.71 9.11
C HIS A 28 18.28 -1.94 7.72
N VAL A 29 19.60 -2.18 7.61
CA VAL A 29 20.22 -2.58 6.34
C VAL A 29 19.70 -3.93 5.89
N VAL A 30 19.62 -4.93 6.79
CA VAL A 30 19.05 -6.24 6.46
C VAL A 30 17.58 -6.10 6.03
N LEU A 31 16.77 -5.34 6.76
CA LEU A 31 15.38 -5.07 6.40
C LEU A 31 15.25 -4.41 5.02
N PHE A 32 16.09 -3.42 4.75
CA PHE A 32 16.11 -2.69 3.48
C PHE A 32 16.52 -3.59 2.33
N VAL A 33 17.64 -4.32 2.47
CA VAL A 33 18.13 -5.25 1.44
C VAL A 33 17.14 -6.38 1.18
N GLY A 34 16.57 -6.98 2.23
CA GLY A 34 15.51 -7.99 2.10
C GLY A 34 14.30 -7.43 1.36
N SER A 35 13.91 -6.19 1.65
CA SER A 35 12.83 -5.50 0.98
C SER A 35 13.11 -5.20 -0.50
N CYS A 36 14.34 -4.78 -0.82
CA CYS A 36 14.81 -4.63 -2.20
C CYS A 36 14.70 -5.95 -2.97
N ILE A 37 15.22 -7.04 -2.40
CA ILE A 37 15.19 -8.37 -3.02
C ILE A 37 13.74 -8.81 -3.28
N PHE A 38 12.88 -8.64 -2.28
CA PHE A 38 11.46 -8.98 -2.40
C PHE A 38 10.77 -8.21 -3.55
N TYR A 39 11.05 -6.91 -3.66
CA TYR A 39 10.50 -6.03 -4.70
C TYR A 39 11.05 -6.38 -6.09
N MET A 40 12.37 -6.53 -6.22
CA MET A 40 13.05 -6.84 -7.49
C MET A 40 12.65 -8.18 -8.07
N TRP A 41 12.12 -9.10 -7.27
CA TRP A 41 11.61 -10.38 -7.75
C TRP A 41 10.49 -10.26 -8.80
N PHE A 42 9.76 -9.13 -8.83
CA PHE A 42 8.80 -8.87 -9.89
C PHE A 42 9.52 -8.45 -11.18
N ILE A 43 10.08 -7.23 -11.21
CA ILE A 43 10.91 -6.74 -12.30
C ILE A 43 12.04 -5.89 -11.70
N PRO A 44 13.32 -6.33 -11.76
CA PRO A 44 14.41 -5.68 -11.03
C PRO A 44 14.60 -4.19 -11.36
N LYS A 45 14.50 -3.80 -12.64
CA LYS A 45 14.74 -2.41 -13.08
C LYS A 45 13.81 -1.37 -12.45
N TYR A 46 12.63 -1.78 -11.94
CA TYR A 46 11.68 -0.85 -11.32
C TYR A 46 12.13 -0.32 -9.97
N ILE A 47 13.10 -0.96 -9.32
CA ILE A 47 13.64 -0.45 -8.07
C ILE A 47 14.31 0.92 -8.25
N LEU A 48 14.88 1.18 -9.43
CA LEU A 48 15.54 2.46 -9.74
C LEU A 48 14.55 3.63 -9.72
N ILE A 49 13.34 3.40 -10.22
CA ILE A 49 12.25 4.38 -10.20
C ILE A 49 11.80 4.63 -8.75
N LEU A 50 11.71 3.56 -7.95
CA LEU A 50 11.34 3.68 -6.54
C LEU A 50 12.41 4.44 -5.74
N PHE A 51 13.69 4.19 -5.98
CA PHE A 51 14.79 4.95 -5.37
C PHE A 51 14.78 6.42 -5.77
N LEU A 52 14.50 6.73 -7.03
CA LEU A 52 14.35 8.12 -7.47
C LEU A 52 13.17 8.79 -6.74
N ALA A 53 12.02 8.10 -6.67
CA ALA A 53 10.84 8.60 -5.97
C ALA A 53 11.13 8.89 -4.49
N ILE A 54 11.73 7.91 -3.80
CA ILE A 54 12.15 8.02 -2.40
C ILE A 54 13.12 9.19 -2.21
N GLY A 55 14.12 9.33 -3.10
CA GLY A 55 15.09 10.42 -3.02
C GLY A 55 14.46 11.81 -3.15
N ILE A 56 13.53 11.96 -4.11
CA ILE A 56 12.82 13.22 -4.33
C ILE A 56 11.93 13.55 -3.14
N ASP A 57 11.13 12.60 -2.66
CA ASP A 57 10.19 12.83 -1.55
C ASP A 57 10.93 13.08 -0.23
N PHE A 58 12.02 12.37 0.02
CA PHE A 58 12.90 12.59 1.17
C PHE A 58 13.48 14.00 1.17
N TYR A 59 14.06 14.41 0.04
CA TYR A 59 14.63 15.74 -0.10
C TYR A 59 13.57 16.84 0.00
N ALA A 60 12.41 16.65 -0.64
CA ALA A 60 11.29 17.57 -0.56
C ALA A 60 10.83 17.77 0.89
N ALA A 61 10.66 16.69 1.66
CA ALA A 61 10.29 16.75 3.07
C ALA A 61 11.28 17.56 3.92
N LEU A 62 12.59 17.33 3.75
CA LEU A 62 13.63 18.10 4.44
C LEU A 62 13.58 19.60 4.08
N ARG A 63 13.30 19.92 2.81
CA ARG A 63 13.18 21.32 2.36
C ARG A 63 11.91 22.00 2.88
N ILE A 64 10.82 21.25 3.06
CA ILE A 64 9.58 21.72 3.68
C ILE A 64 9.82 22.06 5.15
N GLU A 65 10.52 21.21 5.89
CA GLU A 65 10.76 21.42 7.31
C GLU A 65 11.72 22.59 7.57
N ARG A 66 12.81 22.69 6.80
CA ARG A 66 13.82 23.75 6.95
C ARG A 66 13.32 25.15 6.57
N SER A 67 12.24 25.25 5.80
CA SER A 67 11.74 26.51 5.29
C SER A 67 10.78 27.18 6.26
N SER A 68 11.05 28.43 6.63
CA SER A 68 10.09 29.29 7.34
C SER A 68 9.08 29.96 6.40
N ASP A 69 9.45 30.16 5.12
CA ASP A 69 8.57 30.71 4.09
C ASP A 69 7.55 29.68 3.61
N GLU A 70 6.27 30.01 3.78
CA GLU A 70 5.13 29.18 3.38
C GLU A 70 5.07 28.92 1.87
N ARG A 71 5.52 29.87 1.04
CA ARG A 71 5.52 29.70 -0.41
C ARG A 71 6.52 28.62 -0.83
N ASN A 72 7.73 28.67 -0.28
CA ASN A 72 8.74 27.64 -0.52
C ASN A 72 8.32 26.27 0.06
N ARG A 73 7.68 26.22 1.24
CA ARG A 73 7.11 24.97 1.79
C ARG A 73 6.08 24.35 0.84
N LYS A 74 5.15 25.16 0.32
CA LYS A 74 4.14 24.72 -0.64
C LYS A 74 4.76 24.25 -1.95
N TYR A 75 5.81 24.93 -2.44
CA TYR A 75 6.54 24.51 -3.63
C TYR A 75 7.12 23.09 -3.47
N TRP A 76 7.87 22.83 -2.38
CA TRP A 76 8.45 21.50 -2.16
C TRP A 76 7.39 20.41 -1.91
N MET A 77 6.27 20.75 -1.25
CA MET A 77 5.14 19.85 -1.17
C MET A 77 4.60 19.49 -2.57
N LEU A 78 4.43 20.48 -3.44
CA LEU A 78 3.99 20.26 -4.82
C LEU A 78 5.00 19.42 -5.61
N VAL A 79 6.30 19.58 -5.40
CA VAL A 79 7.33 18.72 -6.03
C VAL A 79 7.09 17.25 -5.67
N GLY A 80 6.93 16.91 -4.39
CA GLY A 80 6.67 15.52 -3.97
C GLY A 80 5.33 14.97 -4.47
N VAL A 81 4.27 15.80 -4.46
CA VAL A 81 2.96 15.43 -5.00
C VAL A 81 3.05 15.17 -6.51
N VAL A 82 3.68 16.06 -7.27
CA VAL A 82 3.83 15.92 -8.73
C VAL A 82 4.70 14.71 -9.06
N ASN A 83 5.81 14.49 -8.35
CA ASN A 83 6.66 13.32 -8.49
C ASN A 83 5.84 12.02 -8.37
N THR A 84 5.09 11.90 -7.27
CA THR A 84 4.30 10.70 -6.99
C THR A 84 3.16 10.51 -7.99
N CYS A 85 2.42 11.58 -8.31
CA CYS A 85 1.31 11.52 -9.26
C CYS A 85 1.79 11.29 -10.70
N ALA A 86 2.95 11.81 -11.10
CA ALA A 86 3.54 11.57 -12.41
C ALA A 86 3.89 10.10 -12.60
N LEU A 87 4.50 9.46 -11.60
CA LEU A 87 4.77 8.02 -11.64
C LEU A 87 3.48 7.20 -11.76
N LEU A 88 2.47 7.53 -10.96
CA LEU A 88 1.17 6.87 -11.05
C LEU A 88 0.54 7.07 -12.44
N PHE A 89 0.58 8.28 -12.98
CA PHE A 89 0.04 8.59 -14.30
C PHE A 89 0.74 7.81 -15.40
N ILE A 90 2.07 7.88 -15.47
CA ILE A 90 2.88 7.19 -16.49
C ILE A 90 2.59 5.70 -16.47
N PHE A 91 2.65 5.06 -15.30
CA PHE A 91 2.55 3.61 -15.23
C PHE A 91 1.13 3.04 -15.30
N LYS A 92 0.12 3.79 -14.86
CA LYS A 92 -1.25 3.30 -14.73
C LYS A 92 -2.23 3.92 -15.73
N TYR A 93 -2.06 5.20 -16.05
CA TYR A 93 -3.07 5.96 -16.78
C TYR A 93 -2.61 6.46 -18.16
N TYR A 94 -1.32 6.37 -18.50
CA TYR A 94 -0.79 6.84 -19.79
C TYR A 94 -1.54 6.23 -20.98
N ASN A 95 -1.56 4.89 -21.10
CA ASN A 95 -2.23 4.22 -22.22
C ASN A 95 -3.75 4.45 -22.22
N PHE A 96 -4.37 4.59 -21.04
CA PHE A 96 -5.78 4.94 -20.96
C PHE A 96 -6.03 6.35 -21.50
N PHE A 97 -5.20 7.33 -21.10
CA PHE A 97 -5.32 8.71 -21.55
C PHE A 97 -5.05 8.85 -23.05
N ILE A 98 -3.99 8.21 -23.55
CA ILE A 98 -3.65 8.20 -24.97
C ILE A 98 -4.75 7.52 -25.80
N GLY A 99 -5.34 6.41 -25.33
CA GLY A 99 -6.45 5.78 -26.04
C GLY A 99 -7.69 6.67 -26.18
N ASN A 100 -7.93 7.57 -25.22
CA ASN A 100 -9.00 8.58 -25.36
C ASN A 100 -8.63 9.67 -26.37
N LEU A 101 -7.35 10.07 -26.47
CA LEU A 101 -6.89 11.05 -27.46
C LEU A 101 -6.87 10.46 -28.88
N ASP A 102 -6.48 9.20 -29.01
CA ASP A 102 -6.50 8.45 -30.27
C ASP A 102 -7.94 8.34 -30.81
N ALA A 103 -8.92 8.10 -29.93
CA ALA A 103 -10.34 8.14 -30.28
C ALA A 103 -10.83 9.53 -30.74
N LEU A 104 -10.10 10.61 -30.41
CA LEU A 104 -10.34 11.97 -30.90
C LEU A 104 -9.52 12.33 -32.15
N GLY A 105 -8.81 11.36 -32.73
CA GLY A 105 -7.99 11.52 -33.95
C GLY A 105 -6.55 11.95 -33.71
N LEU A 106 -6.12 12.07 -32.45
CA LEU A 106 -4.73 12.36 -32.09
C LEU A 106 -3.96 11.03 -31.97
N HIS A 107 -3.32 10.63 -33.07
CA HIS A 107 -2.59 9.37 -33.19
C HIS A 107 -1.25 9.41 -32.44
N ILE A 108 -1.32 9.29 -31.10
CA ILE A 108 -0.16 9.29 -30.22
C ILE A 108 0.24 7.83 -29.93
N PRO A 109 1.55 7.48 -29.94
CA PRO A 109 1.98 6.10 -29.75
C PRO A 109 1.69 5.57 -28.34
N PHE A 110 1.14 4.36 -28.27
CA PHE A 110 1.03 3.59 -27.03
C PHE A 110 2.40 3.07 -26.60
N TRP A 111 2.61 2.97 -25.29
CA TRP A 111 3.82 2.39 -24.72
C TRP A 111 3.53 1.01 -24.13
N ASN A 112 4.47 0.09 -24.25
CA ASN A 112 4.39 -1.19 -23.57
C ASN A 112 4.83 -1.03 -22.11
N ILE A 113 3.88 -0.60 -21.28
CA ILE A 113 4.10 -0.30 -19.87
C ILE A 113 3.58 -1.45 -19.01
N ILE A 114 4.46 -2.08 -18.25
CA ILE A 114 4.08 -3.02 -17.19
C ILE A 114 3.98 -2.23 -15.88
N LEU A 115 2.85 -2.35 -15.19
CA LEU A 115 2.62 -1.66 -13.92
C LEU A 115 3.54 -2.24 -12.82
N PRO A 116 4.37 -1.44 -12.15
CA PRO A 116 5.16 -1.90 -11.02
C PRO A 116 4.26 -2.37 -9.87
N LEU A 117 4.61 -3.51 -9.27
CA LEU A 117 3.90 -4.02 -8.11
C LEU A 117 3.94 -3.01 -6.96
N GLY A 118 2.82 -2.83 -6.26
CA GLY A 118 2.74 -1.94 -5.10
C GLY A 118 2.75 -0.44 -5.43
N LEU A 119 2.77 -0.03 -6.72
CA LEU A 119 2.86 1.39 -7.10
C LEU A 119 1.78 2.25 -6.43
N SER A 120 0.53 1.78 -6.39
CA SER A 120 -0.57 2.53 -5.76
C SER A 120 -0.38 2.68 -4.24
N PHE A 121 0.15 1.68 -3.55
CA PHE A 121 0.42 1.76 -2.10
C PHE A 121 1.54 2.75 -1.82
N HIS A 122 2.65 2.67 -2.57
CA HIS A 122 3.74 3.64 -2.48
C HIS A 122 3.26 5.06 -2.75
N THR A 123 2.38 5.24 -3.75
CA THR A 123 1.78 6.54 -4.03
C THR A 123 1.05 7.11 -2.80
N PHE A 124 0.19 6.33 -2.15
CA PHE A 124 -0.53 6.81 -0.97
C PHE A 124 0.41 7.14 0.20
N GLN A 125 1.43 6.30 0.43
CA GLN A 125 2.41 6.51 1.50
C GLN A 125 3.27 7.76 1.28
N SER A 126 3.78 7.95 0.06
CA SER A 126 4.58 9.12 -0.33
C SER A 126 3.77 10.40 -0.24
N LEU A 127 2.54 10.41 -0.79
CA LEU A 127 1.64 11.56 -0.70
C LEU A 127 1.31 11.91 0.75
N SER A 128 0.93 10.93 1.56
CA SER A 128 0.66 11.13 3.00
C SER A 128 1.84 11.79 3.70
N TYR A 129 3.04 11.26 3.49
CA TYR A 129 4.24 11.75 4.16
C TYR A 129 4.53 13.22 3.81
N VAL A 130 4.63 13.55 2.51
CA VAL A 130 4.95 14.91 2.06
C VAL A 130 3.88 15.91 2.51
N ILE A 131 2.60 15.53 2.42
CA ILE A 131 1.47 16.37 2.87
C ILE A 131 1.49 16.56 4.39
N ASP A 132 1.79 15.53 5.17
CA ASP A 132 1.78 15.61 6.63
C ASP A 132 2.97 16.40 7.17
N VAL A 133 4.15 16.30 6.55
CA VAL A 133 5.30 17.17 6.86
C VAL A 133 4.95 18.63 6.54
N TYR A 134 4.31 18.89 5.39
CA TYR A 134 3.82 20.23 5.06
C TYR A 134 2.78 20.75 6.05
N ARG A 135 1.87 19.89 6.52
CA ARG A 135 0.87 20.23 7.55
C ARG A 135 1.44 20.23 8.97
N LYS A 136 2.74 20.00 9.17
CA LYS A 136 3.42 19.89 10.47
C LYS A 136 2.80 18.85 11.41
N LYS A 137 2.19 17.79 10.85
CA LYS A 137 1.64 16.68 11.62
C LYS A 137 2.72 15.68 12.05
N VAL A 138 3.75 15.55 11.22
CA VAL A 138 4.94 14.74 11.48
C VAL A 138 6.18 15.56 11.12
N PRO A 139 7.29 15.42 11.85
CA PRO A 139 8.57 15.99 11.44
C PRO A 139 9.10 15.29 10.18
N ALA A 140 10.01 15.93 9.45
CA ALA A 140 10.70 15.26 8.35
C ALA A 140 11.67 14.21 8.90
N GLU A 141 11.75 13.06 8.23
CA GLU A 141 12.75 12.05 8.53
C GLU A 141 14.13 12.52 8.04
N HIS A 142 15.14 12.43 8.89
CA HIS A 142 16.51 12.84 8.57
C HIS A 142 17.41 11.67 8.18
N ASN A 143 16.98 10.43 8.42
CA ASN A 143 17.69 9.23 8.05
C ASN A 143 17.05 8.59 6.80
N LEU A 144 17.76 8.69 5.66
CA LEU A 144 17.30 8.13 4.39
C LEU A 144 17.00 6.63 4.47
N LEU A 145 17.76 5.86 5.26
CA LEU A 145 17.52 4.41 5.42
C LEU A 145 16.22 4.13 6.18
N VAL A 146 15.85 4.97 7.15
CA VAL A 146 14.56 4.86 7.85
C VAL A 146 13.43 5.21 6.90
N TYR A 147 13.56 6.30 6.15
CA TYR A 147 12.55 6.69 5.16
C TYR A 147 12.37 5.62 4.07
N ALA A 148 13.47 5.09 3.55
CA ALA A 148 13.43 4.06 2.52
C ALA A 148 12.83 2.74 3.04
N ASN A 149 13.11 2.35 4.28
CA ASN A 149 12.42 1.23 4.93
C ASN A 149 10.92 1.53 5.11
N TYR A 150 10.55 2.73 5.54
CA TYR A 150 9.13 3.12 5.64
C TYR A 150 8.40 2.97 4.31
N VAL A 151 9.02 3.27 3.17
CA VAL A 151 8.38 3.12 1.86
C VAL A 151 8.40 1.68 1.37
N MET A 152 9.52 0.97 1.54
CA MET A 152 9.75 -0.32 0.87
C MET A 152 9.58 -1.55 1.76
N MET A 153 9.24 -1.43 3.03
CA MET A 153 9.16 -2.60 3.92
C MET A 153 8.28 -3.72 3.34
N PHE A 154 8.87 -4.86 2.98
CA PHE A 154 8.19 -5.88 2.16
C PHE A 154 6.86 -6.42 2.71
N PRO A 155 6.60 -6.50 4.04
CA PRO A 155 5.28 -6.84 4.54
C PRO A 155 4.15 -5.97 3.96
N GLN A 156 4.42 -4.70 3.61
CA GLN A 156 3.38 -3.78 3.15
C GLN A 156 3.24 -3.66 1.61
N ILE A 157 4.28 -3.99 0.83
CA ILE A 157 4.38 -3.63 -0.61
C ILE A 157 3.24 -4.19 -1.48
N VAL A 158 2.82 -5.44 -1.27
CA VAL A 158 1.96 -6.14 -2.24
C VAL A 158 0.49 -5.80 -2.05
N ALA A 159 0.02 -5.83 -0.80
CA ALA A 159 -1.38 -5.63 -0.43
C ALA A 159 -1.55 -5.44 1.09
N GLY A 160 -0.54 -4.88 1.77
CA GLY A 160 -0.65 -4.55 3.18
C GLY A 160 -1.54 -3.32 3.42
N PRO A 161 -1.82 -2.98 4.67
CA PRO A 161 -2.46 -1.71 5.00
C PRO A 161 -1.64 -0.52 4.49
N ILE A 162 -2.33 0.55 4.10
CA ILE A 162 -1.72 1.84 3.75
C ILE A 162 -1.29 2.53 5.04
N GLU A 163 -0.09 2.18 5.48
CA GLU A 163 0.51 2.71 6.70
C GLU A 163 0.87 4.20 6.59
N ARG A 164 0.80 4.91 7.72
CA ARG A 164 1.18 6.32 7.82
C ARG A 164 2.57 6.48 8.44
N ALA A 165 3.30 7.49 7.96
CA ALA A 165 4.63 7.82 8.47
C ALA A 165 4.65 8.02 9.99
N GLY A 166 3.64 8.72 10.54
CA GLY A 166 3.52 8.96 11.98
C GLY A 166 3.33 7.71 12.84
N GLU A 167 2.93 6.58 12.25
CA GLU A 167 2.72 5.31 12.96
C GLU A 167 3.93 4.38 12.80
N VAL A 168 4.50 4.30 11.59
CA VAL A 168 5.58 3.34 11.29
C VAL A 168 6.97 3.90 11.56
N MET A 169 7.25 5.18 11.29
CA MET A 169 8.60 5.74 11.49
C MET A 169 9.05 5.70 12.95
N PRO A 170 8.21 6.04 13.95
CA PRO A 170 8.61 5.89 15.36
C PRO A 170 8.95 4.44 15.73
N GLN A 171 8.22 3.48 15.15
CA GLN A 171 8.51 2.06 15.36
C GLN A 171 9.84 1.66 14.71
N LEU A 172 10.16 2.15 13.51
CA LEU A 172 11.46 1.92 12.88
C LEU A 172 12.60 2.43 13.78
N HIS A 173 12.50 3.64 14.31
CA HIS A 173 13.51 4.15 15.26
C HIS A 173 13.62 3.29 16.52
N ALA A 174 12.49 2.90 17.13
CA ALA A 174 12.49 2.05 18.32
C ALA A 174 13.11 0.67 18.06
N ARG A 175 12.83 0.07 16.91
CA ARG A 175 13.32 -1.28 16.52
C ARG A 175 14.81 -1.33 16.19
N MET A 176 15.49 -0.20 16.06
CA MET A 176 16.96 -0.17 16.05
C MET A 176 17.53 -0.69 17.37
N ALA A 177 16.92 -0.31 18.50
CA ALA A 177 17.39 -0.67 19.83
C ALA A 177 16.78 -1.98 20.34
N ASP A 178 15.48 -2.22 20.08
CA ASP A 178 14.74 -3.34 20.67
C ASP A 178 14.14 -4.29 19.61
N PRO A 179 14.66 -5.52 19.45
CA PRO A 179 14.09 -6.50 18.52
C PRO A 179 12.68 -6.96 18.93
N ALA A 180 11.97 -7.61 18.01
CA ALA A 180 10.73 -8.29 18.36
C ALA A 180 10.97 -9.40 19.38
N ASN A 181 9.97 -9.67 20.23
CA ASN A 181 10.02 -10.76 21.20
C ASN A 181 9.33 -12.03 20.65
N ALA A 182 9.48 -13.16 21.36
CA ALA A 182 8.90 -14.44 20.95
C ALA A 182 7.36 -14.43 20.90
N SER A 183 6.71 -13.60 21.72
CA SER A 183 5.25 -13.42 21.69
C SER A 183 4.81 -12.76 20.38
N ASP A 184 5.54 -11.74 19.92
CA ASP A 184 5.30 -11.08 18.65
C ASP A 184 5.45 -12.01 17.46
N PHE A 185 6.47 -12.88 17.48
CA PHE A 185 6.61 -13.92 16.47
C PHE A 185 5.40 -14.87 16.47
N THR A 186 5.01 -15.38 17.63
CA THR A 186 3.90 -16.34 17.73
C THR A 186 2.57 -15.75 17.26
N VAL A 187 2.23 -14.54 17.72
CA VAL A 187 1.02 -13.82 17.31
C VAL A 187 1.07 -13.51 15.81
N GLY A 188 2.22 -13.03 15.31
CA GLY A 188 2.41 -12.68 13.91
C GLY A 188 2.26 -13.89 12.99
N MET A 189 2.93 -15.00 13.29
CA MET A 189 2.86 -16.22 12.49
C MET A 189 1.47 -16.85 12.54
N THR A 190 0.80 -16.86 13.71
CA THR A 190 -0.59 -17.33 13.82
C THR A 190 -1.50 -16.57 12.86
N ARG A 191 -1.37 -15.23 12.83
CA ARG A 191 -2.14 -14.38 11.92
C ARG A 191 -1.78 -14.62 10.45
N PHE A 192 -0.49 -14.78 10.16
CA PHE A 192 -0.01 -15.11 8.81
C PHE A 192 -0.62 -16.41 8.29
N PHE A 193 -0.65 -17.46 9.11
CA PHE A 193 -1.28 -18.73 8.76
C PHE A 193 -2.80 -18.59 8.55
N TRP A 194 -3.49 -17.78 9.36
CA TRP A 194 -4.90 -17.50 9.10
C TRP A 194 -5.11 -16.80 7.75
N GLY A 195 -4.23 -15.85 7.41
CA GLY A 195 -4.23 -15.21 6.10
C GLY A 195 -4.03 -16.21 4.95
N LEU A 196 -3.10 -17.16 5.11
CA LEU A 196 -2.88 -18.24 4.15
C LEU A 196 -4.12 -19.12 3.95
N VAL A 197 -4.82 -19.50 5.03
CA VAL A 197 -6.04 -20.31 4.91
C VAL A 197 -7.14 -19.54 4.16
N LYS A 198 -7.38 -18.27 4.50
CA LYS A 198 -8.35 -17.43 3.77
C LYS A 198 -8.00 -17.35 2.27
N LYS A 199 -6.73 -17.17 1.96
CA LYS A 199 -6.26 -17.06 0.57
C LYS A 199 -6.34 -18.40 -0.17
N MET A 200 -5.63 -19.41 0.30
CA MET A 200 -5.39 -20.66 -0.43
C MET A 200 -6.56 -21.65 -0.32
N VAL A 201 -7.25 -21.68 0.83
CA VAL A 201 -8.34 -22.64 1.05
C VAL A 201 -9.68 -22.06 0.60
N VAL A 202 -9.92 -20.77 0.81
CA VAL A 202 -11.21 -20.15 0.46
C VAL A 202 -11.13 -19.45 -0.90
N ALA A 203 -10.34 -18.39 -1.02
CA ALA A 203 -10.38 -17.53 -2.22
C ALA A 203 -9.91 -18.26 -3.49
N ASP A 204 -8.80 -18.98 -3.42
CA ASP A 204 -8.20 -19.65 -4.59
C ASP A 204 -9.02 -20.86 -5.07
N ASN A 205 -9.91 -21.41 -4.23
CA ASN A 205 -10.87 -22.46 -4.64
C ASN A 205 -12.17 -21.88 -5.23
N ILE A 206 -12.66 -20.76 -4.70
CA ILE A 206 -13.87 -20.09 -5.22
C ILE A 206 -13.58 -19.36 -6.54
N GLY A 207 -12.39 -18.79 -6.68
CA GLY A 207 -12.01 -17.95 -7.82
C GLY A 207 -12.21 -18.59 -9.19
N PRO A 208 -11.73 -19.83 -9.44
CA PRO A 208 -11.92 -20.48 -10.73
C PRO A 208 -13.39 -20.62 -11.15
N TYR A 209 -14.29 -20.90 -10.19
CA TYR A 209 -15.73 -20.97 -10.46
C TYR A 209 -16.29 -19.59 -10.87
N VAL A 210 -15.98 -18.55 -10.08
CA VAL A 210 -16.44 -17.18 -10.36
C VAL A 210 -15.94 -16.72 -11.73
N THR A 211 -14.66 -16.94 -12.03
CA THR A 211 -14.05 -16.60 -13.32
C THR A 211 -14.71 -17.34 -14.47
N ALA A 212 -14.99 -18.65 -14.33
CA ALA A 212 -15.66 -19.43 -15.36
C ALA A 212 -17.05 -18.88 -15.69
N VAL A 213 -17.85 -18.53 -14.67
CA VAL A 213 -19.20 -17.99 -14.85
C VAL A 213 -19.16 -16.58 -15.46
N TYR A 214 -18.31 -15.68 -14.96
CA TYR A 214 -18.24 -14.31 -15.47
C TYR A 214 -17.67 -14.21 -16.89
N ASN A 215 -16.70 -15.06 -17.25
CA ASN A 215 -16.18 -15.09 -18.62
C ASN A 215 -17.20 -15.61 -19.64
N ASN A 216 -18.21 -16.37 -19.18
CA ASN A 216 -19.23 -16.99 -20.02
C ASN A 216 -20.64 -16.54 -19.64
N TYR A 217 -20.79 -15.34 -19.10
CA TYR A 217 -22.04 -14.86 -18.47
C TYR A 217 -23.27 -14.95 -19.37
N ARG A 218 -23.10 -14.83 -20.70
CA ARG A 218 -24.17 -14.93 -21.70
C ARG A 218 -24.77 -16.34 -21.82
N TYR A 219 -24.06 -17.36 -21.37
CA TYR A 219 -24.46 -18.77 -21.42
C TYR A 219 -25.02 -19.28 -20.09
N HIS A 220 -25.17 -18.40 -19.09
CA HIS A 220 -25.63 -18.77 -17.75
C HIS A 220 -26.98 -18.13 -17.40
N THR A 221 -27.74 -18.82 -16.55
CA THR A 221 -29.02 -18.32 -16.05
C THR A 221 -28.81 -17.22 -15.00
N GLY A 222 -29.83 -16.38 -14.78
CA GLY A 222 -29.80 -15.34 -13.75
C GLY A 222 -29.48 -15.88 -12.35
N THR A 223 -29.99 -17.07 -12.00
CA THR A 223 -29.68 -17.75 -10.74
C THR A 223 -28.20 -18.09 -10.62
N THR A 224 -27.58 -18.58 -11.71
CA THR A 224 -26.15 -18.90 -11.74
C THR A 224 -25.31 -17.64 -11.54
N LEU A 225 -25.69 -16.54 -12.20
CA LEU A 225 -25.03 -15.23 -12.05
C LEU A 225 -25.17 -14.67 -10.62
N LEU A 226 -26.33 -14.87 -9.98
CA LEU A 226 -26.57 -14.47 -8.60
C LEU A 226 -25.67 -15.24 -7.63
N VAL A 227 -25.58 -16.57 -7.78
CA VAL A 227 -24.69 -17.41 -6.96
C VAL A 227 -23.23 -17.02 -7.18
N ALA A 228 -22.81 -16.78 -8.43
CA ALA A 228 -21.47 -16.30 -8.75
C ALA A 228 -21.17 -14.93 -8.11
N SER A 229 -22.16 -14.02 -8.06
CA SER A 229 -22.03 -12.73 -7.37
C SER A 229 -21.84 -12.87 -5.86
N MET A 230 -22.56 -13.80 -5.22
CA MET A 230 -22.38 -14.10 -3.80
C MET A 230 -20.99 -14.71 -3.54
N PHE A 231 -20.57 -15.66 -4.38
CA PHE A 231 -19.25 -16.29 -4.29
C PHE A 231 -18.12 -15.28 -4.54
N PHE A 232 -18.30 -14.35 -5.48
CA PHE A 232 -17.34 -13.27 -5.70
C PHE A 232 -17.17 -12.39 -4.46
N SER A 233 -18.26 -12.12 -3.72
CA SER A 233 -18.19 -11.36 -2.47
C SER A 233 -17.35 -12.10 -1.41
N VAL A 234 -17.53 -13.41 -1.28
CA VAL A 234 -16.68 -14.23 -0.38
C VAL A 234 -15.24 -14.27 -0.87
N GLN A 235 -15.03 -14.49 -2.17
CA GLN A 235 -13.71 -14.56 -2.79
C GLN A 235 -12.92 -13.28 -2.57
N ILE A 236 -13.47 -12.11 -2.95
CA ILE A 236 -12.75 -10.83 -2.86
C ILE A 236 -12.41 -10.48 -1.41
N TYR A 237 -13.30 -10.79 -0.47
CA TYR A 237 -13.00 -10.62 0.95
C TYR A 237 -11.92 -11.56 1.45
N ALA A 238 -12.03 -12.86 1.17
CA ALA A 238 -11.06 -13.86 1.64
C ALA A 238 -9.68 -13.64 1.02
N ASP A 239 -9.63 -13.24 -0.26
CA ASP A 239 -8.39 -12.91 -0.95
C ASP A 239 -7.72 -11.69 -0.30
N PHE A 240 -8.45 -10.58 -0.21
CA PHE A 240 -7.85 -9.32 0.21
C PHE A 240 -7.59 -9.26 1.73
N SER A 241 -8.55 -9.75 2.54
CA SER A 241 -8.33 -9.87 3.99
C SER A 241 -7.27 -10.93 4.32
N GLY A 242 -7.17 -12.01 3.53
CA GLY A 242 -6.11 -13.00 3.67
C GLY A 242 -4.73 -12.40 3.43
N TYR A 243 -4.57 -11.60 2.37
CA TYR A 243 -3.33 -10.85 2.12
C TYR A 243 -3.02 -9.82 3.20
N SER A 244 -4.02 -9.08 3.67
CA SER A 244 -3.83 -8.11 4.76
C SER A 244 -3.41 -8.80 6.05
N ASP A 245 -3.98 -9.96 6.39
CA ASP A 245 -3.59 -10.75 7.56
C ASP A 245 -2.16 -11.29 7.44
N MET A 246 -1.76 -11.74 6.25
CA MET A 246 -0.37 -12.13 5.98
C MET A 246 0.59 -10.94 6.17
N ALA A 247 0.27 -9.77 5.61
CA ALA A 247 1.07 -8.56 5.75
C ALA A 247 1.22 -8.14 7.23
N ILE A 248 0.11 -8.05 7.96
CA ILE A 248 0.10 -7.64 9.37
C ILE A 248 0.79 -8.70 10.24
N GLY A 249 0.60 -10.00 9.93
CA GLY A 249 1.27 -11.10 10.61
C GLY A 249 2.80 -11.05 10.47
N LEU A 250 3.30 -10.83 9.25
CA LEU A 250 4.74 -10.68 8.99
C LEU A 250 5.31 -9.43 9.68
N ALA A 251 4.61 -8.30 9.59
CA ALA A 251 5.01 -7.08 10.27
C ALA A 251 5.10 -7.31 11.79
N ARG A 252 4.10 -7.99 12.37
CA ARG A 252 4.07 -8.36 13.79
C ARG A 252 5.24 -9.27 14.17
N ALA A 253 5.55 -10.28 13.34
CA ALA A 253 6.68 -11.17 13.58
C ALA A 253 8.03 -10.44 13.57
N LEU A 254 8.13 -9.33 12.83
CA LEU A 254 9.29 -8.43 12.81
C LEU A 254 9.23 -7.32 13.89
N GLY A 255 8.17 -7.30 14.71
CA GLY A 255 8.00 -6.37 15.82
C GLY A 255 7.26 -5.07 15.46
N PHE A 256 6.78 -4.93 14.24
CA PHE A 256 5.98 -3.79 13.79
C PHE A 256 4.49 -4.04 14.05
N ARG A 257 3.74 -2.97 14.33
CA ARG A 257 2.29 -2.97 14.51
C ARG A 257 1.70 -2.20 13.35
N PHE A 258 1.06 -2.93 12.45
CA PHE A 258 0.35 -2.38 11.31
C PHE A 258 -1.13 -2.18 11.65
N SER A 259 -1.74 -1.24 10.93
CA SER A 259 -3.16 -0.91 11.01
C SER A 259 -4.03 -2.06 10.52
N GLU A 260 -5.26 -2.12 11.02
CA GLU A 260 -6.25 -3.07 10.53
C GLU A 260 -6.82 -2.62 9.19
N ASN A 261 -7.06 -3.57 8.29
CA ASN A 261 -7.69 -3.31 7.00
C ASN A 261 -9.14 -3.81 6.93
N PHE A 262 -9.50 -4.80 7.74
CA PHE A 262 -10.82 -5.41 7.73
C PHE A 262 -11.30 -5.68 9.14
N ASP A 263 -12.55 -5.32 9.42
CA ASP A 263 -13.21 -5.58 10.70
C ASP A 263 -14.62 -6.12 10.45
N LEU A 264 -14.73 -7.42 10.14
CA LEU A 264 -15.99 -8.12 9.89
C LEU A 264 -17.02 -7.30 9.04
N PRO A 265 -16.63 -6.85 7.83
CA PRO A 265 -17.39 -5.87 7.06
C PRO A 265 -18.79 -6.34 6.65
N TYR A 266 -18.97 -7.64 6.38
CA TYR A 266 -20.28 -8.17 6.00
C TYR A 266 -21.30 -8.28 7.14
N PHE A 267 -20.88 -8.03 8.39
CA PHE A 267 -21.78 -7.89 9.53
C PHE A 267 -22.24 -6.44 9.77
N SER A 268 -21.90 -5.52 8.85
CA SER A 268 -22.30 -4.12 8.93
C SER A 268 -23.81 -3.95 8.78
N ARG A 269 -24.41 -3.04 9.58
CA ARG A 269 -25.84 -2.72 9.56
C ARG A 269 -26.18 -1.57 8.62
N SER A 270 -25.17 -0.89 8.06
CA SER A 270 -25.34 0.21 7.12
C SER A 270 -24.16 0.33 6.16
N ILE A 271 -24.35 1.02 5.04
CA ILE A 271 -23.27 1.31 4.08
C ILE A 271 -22.16 2.15 4.72
N ALA A 272 -22.52 3.11 5.59
CA ALA A 272 -21.53 3.92 6.30
C ALA A 272 -20.66 3.06 7.24
N GLU A 273 -21.24 2.04 7.87
CA GLU A 273 -20.49 1.09 8.70
C GLU A 273 -19.62 0.16 7.85
N LEU A 274 -20.12 -0.28 6.69
CA LEU A 274 -19.35 -1.09 5.73
C LEU A 274 -18.03 -0.38 5.33
N TRP A 275 -18.10 0.90 4.98
CA TRP A 275 -16.91 1.70 4.64
C TRP A 275 -15.95 1.96 5.81
N ARG A 276 -16.41 1.80 7.06
CA ARG A 276 -15.54 1.88 8.25
C ARG A 276 -14.88 0.54 8.60
N ARG A 277 -15.31 -0.55 7.96
CA ARG A 277 -14.88 -1.93 8.24
C ARG A 277 -14.23 -2.63 7.06
N TRP A 278 -14.39 -2.10 5.85
CA TRP A 278 -13.81 -2.61 4.60
C TRP A 278 -12.67 -1.72 4.14
N HIS A 279 -11.48 -2.31 3.95
CA HIS A 279 -10.28 -1.62 3.48
C HIS A 279 -10.01 -0.29 4.22
N ILE A 280 -10.00 -0.38 5.56
CA ILE A 280 -10.01 0.74 6.51
C ILE A 280 -8.86 1.71 6.25
N SER A 281 -7.66 1.23 5.93
CA SER A 281 -6.51 2.11 5.65
C SER A 281 -6.77 3.02 4.45
N LEU A 282 -7.35 2.48 3.36
CA LEU A 282 -7.69 3.27 2.18
C LEU A 282 -8.85 4.23 2.46
N SER A 283 -9.91 3.75 3.11
CA SER A 283 -11.07 4.59 3.41
C SER A 283 -10.71 5.75 4.33
N SER A 284 -9.86 5.52 5.33
CA SER A 284 -9.35 6.58 6.20
C SER A 284 -8.39 7.53 5.46
N TRP A 285 -7.56 7.03 4.55
CA TRP A 285 -6.71 7.85 3.70
C TRP A 285 -7.53 8.79 2.80
N LEU A 286 -8.51 8.25 2.07
CA LEU A 286 -9.40 9.01 1.22
C LEU A 286 -10.17 10.06 2.03
N ARG A 287 -10.63 9.70 3.22
CA ARG A 287 -11.27 10.66 4.13
C ARG A 287 -10.33 11.82 4.48
N ASP A 288 -9.13 11.53 4.96
CA ASP A 288 -8.25 12.52 5.59
C ASP A 288 -7.48 13.40 4.59
N TYR A 289 -7.15 12.87 3.41
CA TYR A 289 -6.34 13.57 2.40
C TYR A 289 -7.15 14.10 1.21
N LEU A 290 -8.33 13.55 0.94
CA LEU A 290 -9.17 13.96 -0.20
C LEU A 290 -10.50 14.55 0.25
N TYR A 291 -11.37 13.75 0.88
CA TYR A 291 -12.75 14.14 1.18
C TYR A 291 -12.83 15.29 2.17
N THR A 292 -12.19 15.20 3.33
CA THR A 292 -12.26 16.23 4.37
C THR A 292 -11.70 17.58 3.88
N PRO A 293 -10.51 17.64 3.24
CA PRO A 293 -10.02 18.89 2.65
C PRO A 293 -10.96 19.48 1.60
N LEU A 294 -11.52 18.67 0.70
CA LEU A 294 -12.49 19.12 -0.31
C LEU A 294 -13.77 19.65 0.33
N ALA A 295 -14.32 18.93 1.31
CA ALA A 295 -15.51 19.35 2.03
C ALA A 295 -15.31 20.70 2.75
N PHE A 296 -14.15 20.92 3.36
CA PHE A 296 -13.82 22.22 3.96
C PHE A 296 -13.62 23.31 2.92
N ALA A 297 -12.98 23.01 1.79
CA ALA A 297 -12.81 23.98 0.70
C ALA A 297 -14.17 24.41 0.11
N TRP A 298 -15.08 23.46 -0.12
CA TRP A 298 -16.41 23.74 -0.65
C TRP A 298 -17.33 24.41 0.37
N ARG A 299 -17.19 24.15 1.68
CA ARG A 299 -17.87 24.93 2.71
C ARG A 299 -17.43 26.39 2.74
N LYS A 300 -16.15 26.66 2.46
CA LYS A 300 -15.62 28.03 2.32
C LYS A 300 -16.06 28.70 1.01
N ALA A 301 -16.46 27.93 0.00
CA ALA A 301 -17.03 28.42 -1.25
C ALA A 301 -18.54 28.77 -1.13
N GLY A 302 -19.03 29.05 0.09
CA GLY A 302 -20.45 29.28 0.39
C GLY A 302 -21.15 30.23 -0.59
N THR A 303 -22.41 29.91 -0.88
CA THR A 303 -23.38 30.62 -1.75
C THR A 303 -23.16 30.55 -3.27
N TRP A 304 -22.77 29.40 -3.81
CA TRP A 304 -22.99 29.08 -5.24
C TRP A 304 -23.89 27.84 -5.38
N GLY A 305 -25.06 27.84 -4.72
CA GLY A 305 -26.00 26.72 -4.83
C GLY A 305 -27.06 26.52 -3.74
N ILE A 306 -27.48 27.58 -3.03
CA ILE A 306 -28.84 27.73 -2.50
C ILE A 306 -29.28 29.14 -2.88
#